data_AF-A0A162CZ17-F1
#
_entry.id   AF-A0A162CZ17-F1
#
_cell.length_a   1.000
_cell.length_b   1.000
_cell.length_c   1.000
_cell.angle_alpha   90.00
_cell.angle_beta   90.00
_cell.angle_gamma   90.00
#
_symmetry.space_group_name_H-M   'P 1'
#
loop_
_entity.id
_entity.type
_entity.pdbx_description
1 polymer ?
#
loop_
_entity_poly.entity_id
_entity_poly.type
_entity_poly.pdbx_seq_one_letter_code
_entity_poly.pdbx_strand_id
1 'polypeptide(L)'
;MNVFVSDITEDSLKDFVPEPVDVVSLIFVLSAIHPDKFLPALFSVASVLRPGGALIFRDYGLYDMAQLRFGRGNKISENFYVRQDGTSWRWRLDLMFSPATM
;
A
#
# COMPACT_ATOMS: atom_id res chain seq x y z
N MET A 1 20.82 -12.90 3.23
CA MET A 1 19.38 -12.56 3.27
C MET A 1 19.14 -11.84 4.57
N ASN A 2 18.84 -10.54 4.52
CA ASN A 2 18.52 -9.74 5.70
C ASN A 2 16.99 -9.68 5.82
N VAL A 3 16.45 -9.89 7.01
CA VAL A 3 15.00 -9.91 7.27
C VAL A 3 14.75 -9.07 8.51
N PHE A 4 13.81 -8.14 8.42
CA PHE A 4 13.46 -7.23 9.50
C PHE A 4 11.97 -6.90 9.45
N VAL A 5 11.46 -6.36 10.55
CA VAL A 5 10.10 -5.86 10.68
C VAL A 5 10.18 -4.35 10.85
N SER A 6 9.42 -3.60 10.07
CA SER A 6 9.35 -2.14 10.11
C SER A 6 7.97 -1.67 9.67
N ASP A 7 7.42 -0.69 10.38
CA ASP A 7 6.20 0.02 9.96
C ASP A 7 6.59 1.12 8.97
N ILE A 8 6.33 0.88 7.68
CA ILE A 8 6.68 1.83 6.62
C ILE A 8 5.94 3.17 6.75
N THR A 9 4.92 3.27 7.61
CA THR A 9 4.16 4.51 7.83
C THR A 9 4.77 5.44 8.88
N GLU A 10 5.66 4.93 9.75
CA GLU A 10 6.27 5.68 10.86
C GLU A 10 7.81 5.57 10.86
N ASP A 11 8.36 4.41 10.50
CA ASP A 11 9.78 4.12 10.59
C ASP A 11 10.57 4.57 9.34
N SER A 12 11.85 4.87 9.57
CA SER A 12 12.84 5.12 8.51
C SER A 12 13.42 3.81 8.00
N LEU A 13 13.08 3.43 6.76
CA LEU A 13 13.64 2.22 6.14
C LEU A 13 15.17 2.27 5.96
N LYS A 14 15.78 3.47 5.98
CA LYS A 14 17.24 3.63 5.89
C LYS A 14 18.01 2.99 7.05
N ASP A 15 17.36 2.84 8.20
CA ASP A 15 17.98 2.24 9.39
C ASP A 15 18.19 0.72 9.19
N PHE A 16 17.40 0.12 8.30
CA PHE A 16 17.42 -1.31 8.00
C PHE A 16 18.02 -1.64 6.63
N VAL A 17 17.99 -0.67 5.70
CA VAL A 17 18.47 -0.78 4.32
C VAL A 17 19.66 0.16 4.14
N PRO A 18 20.89 -0.29 4.45
CA PRO A 18 22.08 0.57 4.45
C PRO A 18 22.52 1.00 3.05
N GLU A 19 22.21 0.20 2.03
CA GLU A 19 22.56 0.45 0.64
C GLU A 19 21.29 0.66 -0.21
N PRO A 20 21.25 1.66 -1.11
CA PRO A 20 20.10 1.88 -1.98
C PRO A 20 19.77 0.65 -2.82
N VAL A 21 18.48 0.41 -3.02
CA VAL A 21 17.98 -0.74 -3.80
C VAL A 21 17.51 -0.33 -5.19
N ASP A 22 17.63 -1.24 -6.15
CA ASP A 22 17.14 -1.03 -7.52
C ASP A 22 15.62 -1.16 -7.63
N VAL A 23 15.04 -2.08 -6.85
CA VAL A 23 13.62 -2.43 -6.93
C VAL A 23 13.06 -2.65 -5.53
N VAL A 24 11.89 -2.08 -5.27
CA VAL A 24 11.04 -2.42 -4.12
C VAL A 24 9.73 -3.00 -4.62
N SER A 25 9.29 -4.11 -4.03
CA SER A 25 8.00 -4.72 -4.30
C SER A 25 7.06 -4.67 -3.10
N LEU A 26 5.90 -4.02 -3.26
CA LEU A 26 4.82 -4.03 -2.27
C LEU A 26 3.72 -5.00 -2.71
N ILE A 27 3.50 -6.07 -1.96
CA ILE A 27 2.52 -7.11 -2.31
C ILE A 27 1.45 -7.17 -1.22
N PHE A 28 0.24 -6.72 -1.53
CA PHE A 28 -0.89 -6.59 -0.60
C PHE A 28 -0.56 -5.77 0.66
N VAL A 29 0.24 -4.71 0.50
CA VAL A 29 0.70 -3.86 1.61
C VAL A 29 -0.15 -2.60 1.74
N LEU A 30 -0.42 -1.90 0.62
CA LEU A 30 -1.13 -0.62 0.65
C LEU A 30 -2.57 -0.80 1.13
N SER A 31 -3.20 -1.92 0.81
CA SER A 31 -4.56 -2.20 1.24
C SER A 31 -4.69 -2.37 2.76
N ALA A 32 -3.60 -2.70 3.47
CA ALA A 32 -3.55 -2.77 4.94
C ALA A 32 -3.27 -1.41 5.61
N ILE A 33 -3.00 -0.36 4.83
CA ILE A 33 -2.64 0.97 5.33
C ILE A 33 -3.84 1.90 5.17
N HIS A 34 -4.03 2.83 6.11
CA HIS A 34 -5.04 3.86 5.95
C HIS A 34 -4.64 4.83 4.82
N PRO A 35 -5.55 5.28 3.93
CA PRO A 35 -5.21 6.14 2.80
C PRO A 35 -4.43 7.40 3.15
N ASP A 36 -4.70 8.01 4.30
CA ASP A 36 -3.99 9.21 4.78
C ASP A 36 -2.50 8.94 5.05
N LYS A 37 -2.12 7.68 5.25
CA LYS A 37 -0.74 7.22 5.46
C LYS A 37 -0.08 6.71 4.18
N PHE A 38 -0.75 6.72 3.03
CA PHE A 38 -0.17 6.25 1.77
C PHE A 38 1.03 7.09 1.33
N LEU A 39 0.91 8.42 1.38
CA LEU A 39 2.02 9.30 1.00
C LEU A 39 3.24 9.12 1.90
N PRO A 40 3.13 9.17 3.25
CA PRO A 40 4.24 8.83 4.15
C PRO A 40 4.89 7.48 3.84
N ALA A 41 4.08 6.43 3.64
CA ALA A 41 4.56 5.10 3.32
C ALA A 41 5.37 5.04 2.02
N LEU A 42 4.84 5.66 0.96
CA LEU A 42 5.51 5.72 -0.33
C LEU A 42 6.79 6.55 -0.27
N PHE A 43 6.83 7.64 0.51
CA PHE A 43 8.05 8.42 0.71
C PHE A 43 9.13 7.64 1.47
N SER A 44 8.76 6.88 2.51
CA SER A 44 9.70 6.01 3.23
C SER A 44 10.31 4.98 2.27
N VAL A 45 9.48 4.34 1.44
CA VAL A 45 9.92 3.39 0.41
C VAL A 45 10.79 4.05 -0.67
N ALA A 46 10.42 5.23 -1.15
CA ALA A 46 11.21 5.97 -2.13
C ALA A 46 12.58 6.38 -1.59
N SER A 47 12.71 6.57 -0.27
CA SER A 47 13.94 7.03 0.37
C SER A 47 15.10 6.01 0.30
N VAL A 48 14.78 4.73 0.09
CA VAL A 48 15.76 3.65 -0.06
C VAL A 48 15.98 3.23 -1.50
N LEU A 49 15.23 3.80 -2.45
CA LEU A 49 15.44 3.56 -3.88
C LEU A 49 16.63 4.37 -4.39
N ARG A 50 17.47 3.75 -5.21
CA ARG A 50 18.46 4.48 -6.01
C ARG A 50 17.76 5.41 -7.02
N PRO A 51 18.43 6.47 -7.51
CA PRO A 51 17.95 7.20 -8.68
C PRO A 51 17.75 6.27 -9.88
N GLY A 52 16.54 6.30 -10.46
CA GLY A 52 16.13 5.39 -11.54
C GLY A 52 15.67 4.00 -11.09
N GLY A 53 15.59 3.75 -9.78
CA GLY A 53 14.99 2.54 -9.23
C GLY A 53 13.48 2.48 -9.43
N ALA A 54 12.92 1.28 -9.31
CA ALA A 54 11.50 1.03 -9.55
C ALA A 54 10.77 0.59 -8.27
N LEU A 55 9.66 1.26 -7.97
CA LEU A 55 8.66 0.76 -7.04
C LEU A 55 7.59 0.01 -7.83
N ILE A 56 7.49 -1.29 -7.60
CA ILE A 56 6.40 -2.11 -8.14
C ILE A 56 5.46 -2.47 -7.00
N PHE A 57 4.16 -2.43 -7.27
CA PHE A 57 3.17 -2.85 -6.30
C PHE A 57 2.12 -3.75 -6.95
N ARG A 58 1.65 -4.71 -6.17
CA ARG A 58 0.52 -5.56 -6.51
C ARG A 58 -0.44 -5.48 -5.34
N ASP A 59 -1.58 -4.87 -5.58
CA ASP A 59 -2.62 -4.76 -4.56
C ASP A 59 -4.01 -4.95 -5.15
N TYR A 60 -4.95 -4.97 -4.24
CA TYR A 60 -6.37 -4.98 -4.43
C TYR A 60 -6.85 -3.75 -5.23
N GLY A 61 -7.33 -3.97 -6.46
CA GLY A 61 -7.93 -2.96 -7.34
C GLY A 61 -9.47 -3.04 -7.43
N LEU A 62 -10.11 -1.90 -7.69
CA LEU A 62 -11.56 -1.85 -7.90
C LEU A 62 -11.97 -2.84 -9.00
N TYR A 63 -13.03 -3.60 -8.74
CA TYR A 63 -13.57 -4.68 -9.58
C TYR A 63 -12.71 -5.95 -9.68
N ASP A 64 -11.74 -6.14 -8.80
CA ASP A 64 -11.00 -7.39 -8.80
C ASP A 64 -11.85 -8.59 -8.32
N MET A 65 -11.34 -9.80 -8.58
CA MET A 65 -12.01 -11.04 -8.20
C MET A 65 -12.14 -11.21 -6.69
N ALA A 66 -11.32 -10.53 -5.88
CA ALA A 66 -11.45 -10.56 -4.43
C ALA A 66 -12.67 -9.73 -3.99
N GLN A 67 -12.87 -8.54 -4.56
CA GLN A 67 -14.06 -7.70 -4.35
C GLN A 67 -15.35 -8.45 -4.71
N LEU A 68 -15.38 -9.14 -5.86
CA LEU A 68 -16.57 -9.89 -6.29
C LEU A 68 -16.92 -11.07 -5.37
N ARG A 69 -15.93 -11.58 -4.61
CA ARG A 69 -16.13 -12.66 -3.64
C ARG A 69 -16.59 -12.16 -2.27
N PHE A 70 -16.48 -10.87 -1.96
CA PHE A 70 -17.03 -10.30 -0.73
C PHE A 70 -18.54 -10.08 -0.89
N GLY A 71 -19.33 -10.98 -0.30
CA GLY A 71 -20.79 -10.92 -0.31
C GLY A 71 -21.37 -9.63 0.31
N ARG A 72 -22.65 -9.35 -0.01
CA ARG A 72 -23.41 -8.11 0.27
C ARG A 72 -23.41 -7.58 1.73
N GLY A 73 -22.87 -8.31 2.70
CA GLY A 73 -22.89 -7.94 4.13
C GLY A 73 -21.64 -7.21 4.66
N ASN A 74 -20.57 -7.06 3.86
CA ASN A 74 -19.27 -6.56 4.32
C ASN A 74 -18.93 -5.13 3.84
N LYS A 75 -19.88 -4.43 3.20
CA LYS A 75 -19.69 -3.09 2.64
C LYS A 75 -20.08 -2.04 3.69
N ILE A 76 -19.11 -1.33 4.25
CA ILE A 76 -19.35 -0.26 5.22
C ILE A 76 -19.75 1.04 4.50
N SER A 77 -19.14 1.32 3.35
CA SER A 77 -19.51 2.46 2.51
C SER A 77 -19.04 2.25 1.06
N GLU A 78 -19.27 3.22 0.20
CA GLU A 78 -18.80 3.14 -1.19
C GLU A 78 -17.26 3.00 -1.23
N ASN A 79 -16.79 1.86 -1.76
CA ASN A 79 -15.37 1.46 -1.81
C ASN A 79 -14.70 1.12 -0.47
N PHE A 80 -15.47 0.97 0.62
CA PHE A 80 -14.97 0.50 1.91
C PHE A 80 -15.62 -0.82 2.30
N TYR A 81 -14.78 -1.82 2.56
CA TYR A 81 -15.23 -3.12 3.01
C TYR A 81 -14.49 -3.52 4.28
N VAL A 82 -15.20 -4.15 5.21
CA VAL A 82 -14.62 -4.70 6.44
C VAL A 82 -14.86 -6.19 6.48
N ARG A 83 -13.81 -6.94 6.78
CA ARG A 83 -13.91 -8.37 7.08
C ARG A 83 -14.46 -8.57 8.49
N GLN A 84 -14.96 -9.77 8.77
CA GLN A 84 -15.49 -10.13 10.09
C GLN A 84 -14.44 -10.04 11.23
N ASP A 85 -13.15 -9.96 10.90
CA ASP A 85 -12.04 -9.77 11.83
C ASP A 85 -11.70 -8.29 12.12
N GLY A 86 -12.47 -7.34 11.57
CA GLY A 86 -12.24 -5.90 11.75
C GLY A 86 -11.24 -5.28 10.77
N THR A 87 -10.65 -6.07 9.87
CA THR A 87 -9.72 -5.53 8.86
C THR A 87 -10.50 -4.75 7.79
N SER A 88 -10.22 -3.45 7.68
CA SER A 88 -10.84 -2.54 6.72
C SER A 88 -9.98 -2.36 5.47
N TRP A 89 -10.58 -2.53 4.30
CA TRP A 89 -9.94 -2.39 2.99
C TRP A 89 -10.62 -1.24 2.22
N ARG A 90 -9.83 -0.29 1.70
CA ARG A 90 -10.34 0.78 0.82
C ARG A 90 -9.80 0.60 -0.60
N TRP A 91 -10.71 0.47 -1.56
CA TRP A 91 -10.38 0.27 -2.98
C TRP A 91 -10.37 1.60 -3.73
N ARG A 92 -9.30 2.39 -3.60
CA ARG A 92 -9.15 3.68 -4.31
C ARG A 92 -7.71 3.86 -4.84
N LEU A 93 -7.31 3.04 -5.82
CA LEU A 93 -6.07 3.24 -6.58
C LEU A 93 -6.19 4.42 -7.58
N ASP A 94 -7.42 4.82 -7.91
CA ASP A 94 -7.79 5.94 -8.79
C ASP A 94 -7.38 7.32 -8.26
N LEU A 95 -7.26 7.49 -6.93
CA LEU A 95 -6.78 8.74 -6.33
C LEU A 95 -5.25 8.93 -6.43
N MET A 96 -4.46 7.87 -6.55
CA MET A 96 -3.00 8.01 -6.77
C MET A 96 -2.66 8.59 -8.15
N PHE A 97 -3.59 8.47 -9.11
CA PHE A 97 -3.44 8.98 -10.48
C PHE A 97 -4.50 10.05 -10.82
N SER A 98 -5.24 10.55 -9.83
CA SER A 98 -6.20 11.63 -10.05
C SER A 98 -5.45 12.95 -10.30
N PRO A 99 -5.76 13.68 -11.38
CA PRO A 99 -5.13 14.98 -11.67
C PRO A 99 -5.30 16.02 -10.56
N ALA A 100 -6.21 15.80 -9.61
CA ALA A 100 -6.50 16.72 -8.52
C ALA A 100 -5.51 16.60 -7.33
N THR A 101 -4.53 15.70 -7.40
CA THR A 101 -3.57 15.44 -6.30
C THR A 101 -2.11 15.51 -6.75
N MET A 102 -1.85 16.01 -7.98
CA MET A 102 -0.52 16.40 -8.46
C MET A 102 -0.37 17.92 -8.46
#